data_AF-A0A969F435-F1
#
_entry.id   AF-A0A969F435-F1
#
_cell.length_a   1.000
_cell.length_b   1.000
_cell.length_c   1.000
_cell.angle_alpha   90.00
_cell.angle_beta   90.00
_cell.angle_gamma   90.00
#
_symmetry.space_group_name_H-M   'P 1'
#
loop_
_entity.id
_entity.type
_entity.pdbx_description
1 polymer ?
#
loop_
_entity_poly.entity_id
_entity_poly.type
_entity_poly.pdbx_seq_one_letter_code
_entity_poly.pdbx_strand_id
1 'polypeptide(L)'
;AIDEEAGIVQTVMQATEARLARKPAIVGQLFWTDAAIFAAAGMETMLLGPIGHGLHSAEEWVNVASVVDLAAILADTAVSYCGVKRSA
;
A
#
# COMPACT_ATOMS: atom_id res chain seq x y z
N ALA A 1 -3.54 -13.48 -8.27
CA ALA A 1 -2.92 -13.46 -6.94
C ALA A 1 -1.89 -12.34 -6.93
N ILE A 2 -1.56 -11.78 -5.76
CA ILE A 2 -0.44 -10.84 -5.66
C ILE A 2 0.87 -11.62 -5.81
N ASP A 3 1.84 -11.04 -6.50
CA ASP A 3 3.21 -11.55 -6.56
C ASP A 3 3.94 -11.01 -5.34
N GLU A 4 4.27 -11.87 -4.37
CA GLU A 4 4.89 -11.44 -3.12
C GLU A 4 6.35 -11.03 -3.32
N GLU A 5 7.00 -11.56 -4.35
CA GLU A 5 8.38 -11.31 -4.72
C GLU A 5 8.56 -10.01 -5.51
N ALA A 6 7.47 -9.43 -6.02
CA ALA A 6 7.46 -8.15 -6.71
C ALA A 6 8.14 -7.05 -5.85
N GLY A 7 8.96 -6.21 -6.48
CA GLY A 7 9.78 -5.24 -5.77
C GLY A 7 8.94 -4.23 -4.98
N ILE A 8 7.81 -3.79 -5.54
CA ILE A 8 6.90 -2.86 -4.85
C ILE A 8 6.28 -3.50 -3.60
N VAL A 9 5.97 -4.79 -3.65
CA VAL A 9 5.36 -5.51 -2.52
C VAL A 9 6.37 -5.65 -1.39
N GLN A 10 7.58 -6.12 -1.67
CA GLN A 10 8.65 -6.22 -0.66
C GLN A 10 8.95 -4.86 -0.01
N THR A 11 8.99 -3.79 -0.80
CA THR A 11 9.28 -2.44 -0.28
C THR A 11 8.17 -1.94 0.64
N VAL A 12 6.90 -2.07 0.25
CA VAL A 12 5.76 -1.66 1.10
C VAL A 12 5.72 -2.48 2.38
N MET A 13 5.98 -3.79 2.32
CA MET A 13 5.98 -4.66 3.50
C MET A 13 7.03 -4.20 4.52
N GLN A 14 8.24 -3.87 4.06
CA GLN A 14 9.32 -3.36 4.90
C GLN A 14 9.00 -1.98 5.49
N ALA A 15 8.51 -1.04 4.68
CA ALA A 15 8.14 0.30 5.14
C ALA A 15 7.01 0.25 6.18
N THR A 16 6.02 -0.63 5.95
CA THR A 16 4.90 -0.84 6.88
C THR A 16 5.37 -1.45 8.19
N GLU A 17 6.23 -2.47 8.15
CA GLU A 17 6.78 -3.10 9.35
C GLU A 17 7.63 -2.13 10.17
N ALA A 18 8.46 -1.32 9.51
CA ALA A 18 9.23 -0.26 10.15
C ALA A 18 8.34 0.79 10.82
N ARG A 19 7.26 1.21 10.16
CA ARG A 19 6.34 2.24 10.67
C ARG A 19 5.48 1.74 11.83
N LEU A 20 4.97 0.51 11.73
CA LEU A 20 3.94 -0.02 12.64
C LEU A 20 4.49 -1.01 13.67
N ALA A 21 5.79 -1.33 13.62
CA ALA A 21 6.44 -2.34 14.46
C ALA A 21 5.73 -3.70 14.44
N ARG A 22 5.09 -4.04 13.32
CA ARG A 22 4.37 -5.30 13.11
C ARG A 22 4.45 -5.71 11.65
N LYS A 23 4.61 -7.01 11.40
CA LYS A 23 4.55 -7.54 10.04
C LYS A 23 3.12 -7.40 9.48
N PRO A 24 2.91 -6.71 8.35
CA PRO A 24 1.61 -6.66 7.70
C PRO A 24 1.23 -8.03 7.12
N ALA A 25 -0.08 -8.30 7.07
CA ALA A 25 -0.61 -9.49 6.43
C ALA A 25 -0.97 -9.18 4.98
N ILE A 26 -0.67 -10.11 4.07
CA ILE A 26 -1.12 -10.07 2.70
C ILE A 26 -2.47 -10.79 2.63
N VAL A 27 -3.51 -10.07 2.21
CA VAL A 27 -4.89 -10.58 2.19
C VAL A 27 -5.56 -10.27 0.86
N GLY A 28 -6.50 -11.12 0.47
CA GLY A 28 -7.43 -10.85 -0.62
C GLY A 28 -8.63 -10.01 -0.15
N GLN A 29 -9.33 -9.39 -1.09
CA GLN A 29 -10.59 -8.68 -0.87
C GLN A 29 -11.63 -9.10 -1.91
N LEU A 30 -12.91 -8.97 -1.58
CA LEU A 30 -14.03 -9.38 -2.47
C LEU A 30 -14.42 -8.30 -3.48
N PHE A 31 -13.97 -7.07 -3.30
CA PHE A 31 -14.23 -5.98 -4.22
C PHE A 31 -13.17 -5.88 -5.31
N TRP A 32 -13.56 -5.30 -6.43
CA TRP A 32 -12.69 -5.04 -7.56
C TRP A 32 -12.08 -3.62 -7.48
N THR A 33 -10.88 -3.45 -8.02
CA THR A 33 -10.20 -2.15 -8.14
C THR A 33 -9.42 -2.06 -9.45
N ASP A 34 -9.01 -0.85 -9.82
CA ASP A 34 -8.22 -0.58 -11.03
C ASP A 34 -6.85 -1.28 -11.03
N ALA A 35 -6.38 -1.81 -9.90
CA ALA A 35 -5.18 -2.65 -9.85
C ALA A 35 -5.25 -3.84 -10.82
N ALA A 36 -6.45 -4.38 -11.07
CA ALA A 36 -6.63 -5.45 -12.05
C ALA A 36 -6.31 -5.01 -13.50
N ILE A 37 -6.60 -3.75 -13.85
CA ILE A 37 -6.27 -3.19 -15.18
C ILE A 37 -4.76 -3.07 -15.34
N PHE A 38 -4.08 -2.51 -14.34
CA PHE A 38 -2.62 -2.35 -14.37
C PHE A 38 -1.88 -3.69 -14.38
N ALA A 39 -2.36 -4.67 -13.60
CA ALA A 39 -1.82 -6.03 -13.61
C ALA A 39 -1.99 -6.70 -14.98
N ALA A 40 -3.16 -6.53 -15.63
CA ALA A 40 -3.38 -7.05 -16.98
C ALA A 40 -2.46 -6.40 -18.04
N ALA A 41 -1.97 -5.19 -17.78
CA ALA A 41 -0.96 -4.51 -18.59
C ALA A 41 0.49 -4.91 -18.26
N GLY A 42 0.70 -5.83 -17.31
CA GLY A 42 2.03 -6.33 -16.93
C GLY A 42 2.76 -5.48 -15.89
N MET A 43 2.07 -4.57 -15.20
CA MET A 43 2.66 -3.78 -14.11
C MET A 43 2.61 -4.53 -12.78
N GLU A 44 3.60 -4.32 -11.91
CA GLU A 44 3.51 -4.74 -10.51
C GLU A 44 2.39 -3.95 -9.81
N THR A 45 1.51 -4.62 -9.07
CA THR A 45 0.38 -3.97 -8.39
C THR A 45 0.14 -4.52 -7.01
N MET A 46 -0.27 -3.64 -6.10
CA MET A 46 -0.80 -4.00 -4.79
C MET A 46 -1.79 -2.94 -4.30
N LEU A 47 -2.59 -3.26 -3.29
CA LEU A 47 -3.53 -2.33 -2.67
C LEU A 47 -3.14 -2.08 -1.21
N LEU A 48 -2.99 -0.82 -0.84
CA LEU A 48 -2.74 -0.37 0.53
C LEU A 48 -3.68 0.80 0.83
N GLY A 49 -4.26 0.81 2.02
CA GLY A 49 -5.16 1.89 2.45
C GLY A 49 -5.16 2.06 3.97
N PRO A 50 -5.75 3.16 4.47
CA PRO A 50 -5.84 3.42 5.89
C PRO A 50 -6.95 2.57 6.50
N ILE A 51 -7.03 2.54 7.83
CA ILE A 51 -8.11 1.85 8.53
C ILE A 51 -9.37 2.70 8.40
N GLY A 52 -10.44 2.08 7.91
CA GLY A 52 -11.74 2.72 7.76
C GLY A 52 -12.86 1.69 7.64
N HIS A 53 -14.09 2.18 7.55
CA HIS A 53 -15.27 1.34 7.38
C HIS A 53 -16.37 2.07 6.61
N GLY A 54 -17.40 1.34 6.21
CA GLY A 54 -18.62 1.92 5.66
C GLY A 54 -18.47 2.49 4.25
N LEU A 55 -17.56 1.96 3.43
CA LEU A 55 -17.41 2.39 2.03
C LEU A 55 -18.78 2.43 1.32
N HIS A 56 -19.14 3.60 0.78
CA HIS A 56 -20.45 3.86 0.14
C HIS A 56 -21.67 3.78 1.08
N SER A 57 -21.50 4.01 2.37
CA SER A 57 -22.59 4.02 3.36
C SER A 57 -22.66 5.35 4.12
N ALA A 58 -23.74 5.56 4.86
CA ALA A 58 -23.87 6.73 5.74
C ALA A 58 -22.90 6.70 6.94
N GLU A 59 -22.29 5.54 7.21
CA GLU A 59 -21.33 5.31 8.28
C GLU A 59 -19.89 5.29 7.73
N GLU A 60 -19.63 5.95 6.60
CA GLU A 60 -18.29 6.01 6.02
C GLU A 60 -17.34 6.84 6.91
N TRP A 61 -16.24 6.23 7.34
CA TRP A 61 -15.24 6.91 8.14
C TRP A 61 -13.83 6.34 7.94
N VAL A 62 -12.84 7.12 8.34
CA VAL A 62 -11.42 6.75 8.35
C VAL A 62 -10.76 7.11 9.69
N ASN A 63 -9.87 6.26 10.18
CA ASN A 63 -9.06 6.54 11.34
C ASN A 63 -7.91 7.49 10.96
N VAL A 64 -7.93 8.71 11.51
CA VAL A 64 -6.97 9.78 11.17
C VAL A 64 -5.51 9.39 11.45
N ALA A 65 -5.23 8.71 12.57
CA ALA A 65 -3.86 8.27 12.87
C ALA A 65 -3.34 7.29 11.80
N SER A 66 -4.18 6.36 11.36
CA SER A 66 -3.83 5.41 10.29
C SER A 66 -3.61 6.09 8.93
N VAL A 67 -4.23 7.24 8.67
CA VAL A 67 -3.95 8.05 7.47
C VAL A 67 -2.55 8.66 7.54
N VAL A 68 -2.14 9.16 8.71
CA VAL A 68 -0.79 9.70 8.92
C VAL A 68 0.26 8.59 8.77
N ASP A 69 0.00 7.41 9.33
CA ASP A 69 0.88 6.25 9.16
C ASP A 69 0.96 5.81 7.70
N LEU A 70 -0.17 5.73 7.00
CA LEU A 70 -0.20 5.42 5.57
C LEU A 70 0.63 6.42 4.76
N ALA A 71 0.49 7.71 5.03
CA ALA A 71 1.24 8.75 4.32
C ALA A 71 2.76 8.57 4.50
N ALA A 72 3.21 8.24 5.72
CA ALA A 72 4.61 7.93 5.99
C ALA A 72 5.08 6.68 5.22
N ILE A 73 4.28 5.60 5.26
CA ILE A 73 4.60 4.34 4.55
C ILE A 73 4.71 4.57 3.05
N LEU A 74 3.78 5.33 2.45
CA LEU A 74 3.81 5.65 1.03
C LEU A 74 5.04 6.48 0.66
N ALA A 75 5.42 7.46 1.48
CA ALA A 75 6.61 8.27 1.26
C ALA A 75 7.90 7.43 1.32
N ASP A 76 8.06 6.62 2.38
CA ASP A 76 9.23 5.76 2.56
C ASP A 76 9.32 4.68 1.46
N THR A 77 8.17 4.13 1.05
CA THR A 77 8.10 3.20 -0.09
C THR A 77 8.57 3.88 -1.37
N ALA A 78 8.06 5.07 -1.69
CA ALA A 78 8.42 5.78 -2.90
C ALA A 78 9.92 6.09 -2.96
N VAL A 79 10.50 6.55 -1.84
CA VAL A 79 11.94 6.81 -1.72
C VAL A 79 12.77 5.55 -1.91
N SER A 80 12.33 4.43 -1.32
CA SER A 80 13.10 3.19 -1.34
C SER A 80 12.99 2.44 -2.66
N TYR A 81 11.79 2.40 -3.26
CA TYR A 81 11.53 1.69 -4.51
C TYR A 81 12.07 2.45 -5.73
N CYS A 82 11.83 3.76 -5.82
CA CYS A 82 12.28 4.57 -6.95
C CYS A 82 13.73 5.05 -6.80
N GLY A 83 14.27 5.04 -5.58
CA GLY A 83 15.54 5.64 -5.23
C GLY A 83 15.49 7.17 -5.16
N VAL A 84 16.51 7.78 -4.53
CA VAL A 84 16.70 9.23 -4.53
C VAL A 84 17.73 9.61 -5.59
N LYS A 85 17.32 10.42 -6.57
CA LYS A 85 18.31 11.07 -7.45
C LYS A 85 19.07 12.12 -6.64
N ARG A 86 20.33 11.86 -6.31
CA ARG A 86 21.24 12.91 -5.86
C ARG A 86 21.59 13.77 -7.07
N SER A 87 21.21 15.04 -7.03
CA SER A 87 21.78 16.02 -7.97
C SER A 87 23.25 16.20 -7.59
N ALA A 88 24.14 16.07 -8.57
CA ALA A 88 25.56 16.40 -8.42
C ALA A 88 25.75 17.91 -8.24
#